data_AF-A0A966Q4K7-F1
#
_entry.id   AF-A0A966Q4K7-F1
#
_cell.length_a   1.000
_cell.length_b   1.000
_cell.length_c   1.000
_cell.angle_alpha   90.00
_cell.angle_beta   90.00
_cell.angle_gamma   90.00
#
_symmetry.space_group_name_H-M   'P 1'
#
loop_
_entity.id
_entity.type
_entity.pdbx_description
1 polymer ?
#
loop_
_entity_poly.entity_id
_entity_poly.type
_entity_poly.pdbx_seq_one_letter_code
_entity_poly.pdbx_strand_id
1 'polypeptide(L)' 'WVATERLLHTLSASSSNLNDFRTMLNEVVDSGELADYQLRHAFIGKEKAVAFVRKRTLPVSIHKSTLIL' A
#
# COMPACT_ATOMS: atom_id res chain seq x y z
N TRP A 1 -5.30 5.48 5.53
CA TRP A 1 -6.41 4.48 5.44
C TRP A 1 -5.85 3.10 5.77
N VAL A 2 -6.67 2.06 5.97
CA VAL A 2 -6.19 0.67 6.15
C VAL A 2 -6.92 -0.23 5.15
N ALA A 3 -6.21 -1.15 4.50
CA ALA A 3 -6.77 -2.10 3.54
C ALA A 3 -6.19 -3.50 3.75
N THR A 4 -7.00 -4.55 3.58
CA THR A 4 -6.51 -5.92 3.70
C THR A 4 -5.63 -6.30 2.51
N GLU A 5 -4.64 -7.17 2.71
CA GLU A 5 -3.77 -7.64 1.62
C GLU A 5 -4.58 -8.29 0.50
N ARG A 6 -5.64 -9.03 0.84
CA ARG A 6 -6.53 -9.67 -0.12
C ARG A 6 -7.30 -8.66 -0.97
N LEU A 7 -7.76 -7.57 -0.36
CA LEU A 7 -8.43 -6.48 -1.08
C LEU A 7 -7.45 -5.80 -2.03
N LEU A 8 -6.25 -5.48 -1.55
CA LEU A 8 -5.21 -4.85 -2.36
C LEU A 8 -4.80 -5.74 -3.54
N HIS A 9 -4.68 -7.06 -3.32
CA HIS A 9 -4.40 -8.03 -4.37
C HIS A 9 -5.50 -8.03 -5.44
N THR A 10 -6.76 -8.09 -5.01
CA THR A 10 -7.91 -8.05 -5.92
C THR A 10 -7.97 -6.75 -6.73
N LEU A 11 -7.72 -5.61 -6.07
CA LEU A 11 -7.74 -4.29 -6.72
C LEU A 11 -6.54 -4.06 -7.65
N SER A 12 -5.40 -4.70 -7.38
CA SER A 12 -4.22 -4.62 -8.23
C SER A 12 -4.38 -5.35 -9.57
N ALA A 13 -5.47 -6.11 -9.75
CA ALA A 13 -5.67 -6.99 -10.89
C ALA A 13 -4.45 -7.89 -11.19
N SER A 14 -3.62 -8.15 -10.17
CA SER A 14 -2.37 -8.86 -10.33
C SER A 14 -2.64 -10.31 -10.72
N SER A 15 -1.99 -10.76 -11.79
CA SER A 15 -1.96 -12.17 -12.18
C SER A 15 -1.07 -13.03 -11.26
N SER A 16 -0.27 -12.38 -10.41
CA SER A 16 0.61 -13.03 -9.44
C SER A 16 -0.20 -13.68 -8.32
N ASN A 17 0.30 -14.78 -7.77
CA ASN A 17 -0.34 -15.40 -6.63
C ASN A 17 -0.28 -14.48 -5.38
N LEU A 18 -1.10 -14.75 -4.37
CA LEU A 18 -1.19 -13.91 -3.16
C LEU A 18 0.14 -13.83 -2.37
N ASN A 19 1.00 -14.84 -2.45
CA ASN A 19 2.28 -14.85 -1.75
C ASN A 19 3.33 -13.97 -2.44
N ASP A 20 3.36 -13.98 -3.77
CA ASP A 20 4.23 -13.09 -4.55
C ASP A 20 3.82 -11.64 -4.32
N PHE A 21 2.50 -11.38 -4.32
CA PHE A 21 1.96 -10.06 -3.99
C PHE A 21 2.32 -9.59 -2.58
N ARG A 22 2.30 -10.50 -1.58
CA ARG A 22 2.76 -10.19 -0.22
C ARG A 22 4.24 -9.83 -0.16
N THR A 23 5.07 -10.53 -0.93
CA THR A 23 6.51 -10.27 -0.98
C THR A 23 6.76 -8.88 -1.56
N MET A 24 6.11 -8.55 -2.69
CA MET A 24 6.14 -7.22 -3.28
C MET A 24 5.63 -6.15 -2.30
N LEU A 25 4.51 -6.41 -1.60
CA LEU A 25 4.00 -5.46 -0.60
C LEU A 25 4.99 -5.21 0.54
N ASN A 26 5.68 -6.25 1.04
CA ASN A 26 6.71 -6.09 2.06
C ASN A 26 7.87 -5.24 1.54
N GLU A 27 8.33 -5.49 0.31
CA GLU A 27 9.37 -4.68 -0.31
C GLU A 27 8.97 -3.20 -0.41
N VAL A 28 7.73 -2.90 -0.79
CA VAL A 28 7.24 -1.51 -0.87
C VAL A 28 7.07 -0.88 0.52
N VAL A 29 6.67 -1.68 1.53
CA VAL A 29 6.61 -1.22 2.94
C VAL A 29 8.01 -0.86 3.44
N ASP A 30 9.00 -1.71 3.17
CA ASP A 30 10.37 -1.54 3.62
C ASP A 30 11.11 -0.46 2.83
N SER A 31 10.85 -0.33 1.53
CA SER A 31 11.46 0.69 0.68
C SER A 31 10.97 2.09 1.04
N GLY A 32 9.72 2.22 1.49
CA GLY A 32 9.10 3.50 1.81
C GLY A 32 9.04 4.45 0.60
N GLU A 33 9.12 3.93 -0.62
CA GLU A 33 9.25 4.69 -1.87
C GLU A 33 7.98 5.48 -2.25
N LEU A 34 6.84 5.18 -1.62
CA LEU A 34 5.60 5.89 -1.88
C LEU A 34 5.76 7.40 -1.58
N ALA A 35 5.56 8.25 -2.60
CA ALA A 35 5.80 9.69 -2.50
C ALA A 35 5.00 10.37 -1.37
N ASP A 36 3.70 10.08 -1.29
CA ASP A 36 2.76 10.76 -0.37
C ASP A 36 2.44 9.95 0.89
N TYR A 37 2.74 8.65 0.89
CA TYR A 37 2.31 7.71 1.91
C TYR A 37 3.48 6.88 2.44
N GLN A 38 3.40 6.48 3.70
CA GLN A 38 4.20 5.43 4.29
C GLN A 38 3.27 4.25 4.55
N LEU A 39 3.63 3.07 4.04
CA LEU A 39 2.91 1.85 4.38
C LEU A 39 3.44 1.32 5.72
N ARG A 40 2.54 0.69 6.48
CA ARG A 40 2.87 0.00 7.73
C ARG A 40 2.07 -1.28 7.82
N HIS A 41 2.66 -2.33 8.38
CA HIS A 41 1.91 -3.54 8.69
C HIS A 41 0.81 -3.26 9.71
N ALA A 42 -0.35 -3.81 9.43
CA ALA A 42 -1.55 -3.69 10.25
C ALA A 42 -2.35 -4.99 10.22
N PHE A 43 -3.38 -5.05 11.05
CA PHE A 43 -4.30 -6.17 11.10
C PHE A 43 -5.75 -5.65 11.16
N ILE A 44 -6.63 -6.27 10.39
CA ILE A 44 -8.09 -6.08 10.52
C ILE A 44 -8.65 -7.40 11.05
N GLY A 45 -8.97 -7.43 12.35
CA GLY A 45 -9.31 -8.68 13.03
C GLY A 45 -8.15 -9.67 13.00
N LYS A 46 -8.34 -10.80 12.29
CA LYS A 46 -7.30 -11.84 12.09
C LYS A 46 -6.64 -11.77 10.70
N GLU A 47 -7.02 -10.83 9.86
CA GLU A 47 -6.51 -10.70 8.50
C GLU A 47 -5.32 -9.74 8.45
N LYS A 48 -4.28 -10.11 7.70
CA LYS A 48 -3.14 -9.22 7.42
C LYS A 48 -3.60 -8.04 6.58
N ALA A 49 -3.21 -6.85 6.99
CA ALA A 49 -3.59 -5.60 6.37
C ALA A 49 -2.39 -4.65 6.28
N VAL A 50 -2.57 -3.61 5.50
CA VAL A 50 -1.58 -2.54 5.35
C VAL A 50 -2.26 -1.21 5.64
N ALA A 51 -1.64 -0.45 6.55
CA ALA A 51 -2.02 0.91 6.88
C ALA A 51 -1.21 1.89 6.05
N PHE A 52 -1.90 2.82 5.40
CA PHE A 52 -1.34 3.88 4.59
C PHE A 52 -1.40 5.16 5.40
N VAL A 53 -0.24 5.61 5.84
CA VAL A 53 -0.05 6.79 6.69
C VAL A 53 0.50 7.90 5.82
N ARG A 54 -0.22 9.03 5.72
CA ARG A 54 0.27 10.16 4.94
C ARG A 54 1.57 10.70 5.54
N LYS A 55 2.61 10.87 4.72
CA LYS A 55 3.86 11.52 5.14
C LYS A 55 3.53 12.98 5.49
N ARG A 56 3.85 13.43 6.71
CA ARG A 56 3.45 14.76 7.23
C ARG A 56 4.15 15.95 6.56
N THR A 57 5.05 15.70 5.62
CA THR A 57 5.88 16.72 4.96
C THR A 57 5.67 16.71 3.46
N LEU A 58 4.57 17.28 2.99
CA LEU A 58 4.55 17.98 1.71
C LEU A 58 3.75 19.27 1.89
N PRO A 59 4.33 20.45 1.60
CA PRO A 59 3.52 21.64 1.41
C PRO A 59 2.51 21.34 0.29
N VAL A 60 1.30 21.85 0.46
CA VAL A 60 0.17 21.70 -0.46
C VAL A 60 0.55 22.30 -1.82
N SER A 61 1.20 21.52 -2.67
CA SER A 61 1.24 21.77 -4.10
C SER A 61 0.63 20.54 -4.76
N ILE A 62 -0.58 20.76 -5.25
CA ILE A 62 -1.49 19.78 -5.80
C ILE A 62 -0.82 19.18 -7.05
N HIS A 63 -0.10 18.07 -6.90
CA HIS A 63 0.18 17.20 -8.03
C HIS A 63 -0.73 15.99 -7.91
N LYS A 64 -1.76 15.97 -8.75
CA LYS A 64 -2.63 14.80 -8.94
C LYS A 64 -1.80 13.71 -9.60
N SER A 65 -1.05 12.96 -8.81
CA SER A 65 -0.43 11.72 -9.28
C SER A 65 -1.51 10.65 -9.28
N THR A 66 -2.17 10.51 -10.42
CA THR A 66 -3.06 9.38 -10.70
C THR A 66 -2.23 8.10 -10.66
N LEU A 67 -2.54 7.21 -9.72
CA LEU A 67 -2.07 5.83 -9.75
C LEU A 67 -2.84 5.13 -10.88
N ILE A 68 -2.20 4.89 -12.02
CA ILE A 68 -2.76 4.02 -13.06
C ILE A 68 -2.35 2.60 -12.66
N LEU A 69 -3.35 1.81 -12.26
CA LEU A 69 -3.25 0.37 -12.00
C LEU A 69 -3.18 -0.40 -13.33
#